data_AF-A0A7J4QZ38-F1
#
_entry.id   AF-A0A7J4QZ38-F1
#
_cell.length_a   1.000
_cell.length_b   1.000
_cell.length_c   1.000
_cell.angle_alpha   90.00
_cell.angle_beta   90.00
_cell.angle_gamma   90.00
#
_symmetry.space_group_name_H-M   'P 1'
#
loop_
_entity.id
_entity.type
_entity.pdbx_description
1 polymer ?
#
loop_
_entity_poly.entity_id
_entity_poly.type
_entity_poly.pdbx_seq_one_letter_code
_entity_poly.pdbx_strand_id
1 'polypeptide(L)'
;MKGKWLGFPLIFLLLSAAIFSFTNDSVIEEWLKSNSIIVQDDDIETLSIQNDEYWPVLIVDFNGRNTNPNTAISEAESMLIPNANEYFSELSRGSVTVNIDIHTVMTTAIGNLADYGADNGVERDSSNDGTHLPMQLAEEVVLANKKSVDWEKYDLNNDGIVDRLLILHTTIGQETGG
;
A
#
# COMPACT_ATOMS: atom_id res chain seq x y z
N MET A 1 58.54 -13.77 5.23
CA MET A 1 57.67 -13.74 6.45
C MET A 1 57.47 -12.28 6.90
N LYS A 2 56.47 -11.56 6.37
CA LYS A 2 56.19 -10.15 6.78
C LYS A 2 54.69 -9.80 6.93
N GLY A 3 53.77 -10.76 6.78
CA GLY A 3 52.32 -10.53 6.88
C GLY A 3 51.69 -10.80 8.25
N LYS A 4 52.39 -11.47 9.17
CA LYS A 4 51.84 -11.83 10.50
C LYS A 4 51.86 -10.69 11.52
N TRP A 5 52.67 -9.66 11.30
CA TRP A 5 52.84 -8.55 12.26
C TRP A 5 51.83 -7.39 12.08
N LEU A 6 51.14 -7.30 10.93
CA LEU A 6 50.06 -6.32 10.73
C LEU A 6 48.68 -6.82 11.20
N GLY A 7 48.49 -8.14 11.30
CA GLY A 7 47.23 -8.72 11.75
C GLY A 7 46.98 -8.50 13.25
N PHE A 8 48.02 -8.62 14.07
CA PHE A 8 47.93 -8.38 15.51
C PHE A 8 47.44 -6.96 15.88
N PRO A 9 47.99 -5.85 15.34
CA PRO A 9 47.50 -4.52 15.66
C PRO A 9 46.07 -4.28 15.14
N LEU A 10 45.71 -4.84 13.98
CA LEU A 10 44.35 -4.72 13.45
C LEU A 10 43.34 -5.48 14.32
N ILE A 11 43.66 -6.70 14.75
CA ILE A 11 42.82 -7.49 15.67
C ILE A 11 42.68 -6.75 16.99
N PHE A 12 43.77 -6.21 17.53
CA PHE A 12 43.73 -5.45 18.79
C PHE A 12 42.89 -4.18 18.66
N LEU A 13 42.98 -3.47 17.53
CA LEU A 13 42.16 -2.31 17.21
C LEU A 13 40.67 -2.69 17.15
N LEU A 14 40.33 -3.76 16.43
CA LEU A 14 38.96 -4.23 16.30
C LEU A 14 38.37 -4.72 17.64
N LEU A 15 39.16 -5.45 18.44
CA LEU A 15 38.73 -5.86 19.78
C LEU A 15 38.52 -4.66 20.70
N SER A 16 39.42 -3.68 20.65
CA SER A 16 39.31 -2.46 21.45
C SER A 16 38.07 -1.64 21.06
N ALA A 17 37.79 -1.53 19.74
CA ALA A 17 36.59 -0.90 19.22
C ALA A 17 35.31 -1.66 19.65
N ALA A 18 35.33 -2.99 19.64
CA ALA A 18 34.20 -3.80 20.09
C ALA A 18 33.92 -3.64 21.59
N ILE A 19 34.97 -3.63 22.43
CA ILE A 19 34.83 -3.40 23.88
C ILE A 19 34.32 -1.98 24.15
N PHE A 20 34.83 -0.98 23.42
CA PHE A 20 34.36 0.40 23.52
C PHE A 20 32.88 0.52 23.12
N SER A 21 32.49 -0.11 22.01
CA SER A 21 31.09 -0.16 21.56
C SER A 21 30.18 -0.79 22.62
N PHE A 22 30.56 -1.94 23.17
CA PHE A 22 29.79 -2.65 24.19
C PHE A 22 29.62 -1.85 25.49
N THR A 23 30.64 -1.09 25.91
CA THR A 23 30.59 -0.32 27.16
C THR A 23 29.88 1.03 27.00
N ASN A 24 29.82 1.56 25.77
CA ASN A 24 29.26 2.88 25.47
C ASN A 24 28.05 2.77 24.52
N ASP A 25 27.23 1.74 24.71
CA ASP A 25 26.09 1.41 23.85
C ASP A 25 25.19 2.63 23.61
N SER A 26 24.85 3.37 24.66
CA SER A 26 24.04 4.61 24.55
C SER A 26 24.63 5.68 23.63
N VAL A 27 25.96 5.87 23.64
CA VAL A 27 26.65 6.86 22.79
C VAL A 27 26.67 6.39 21.33
N ILE A 28 26.87 5.09 21.12
CA ILE A 28 26.83 4.48 19.78
C ILE A 28 25.40 4.54 19.23
N GLU A 29 24.39 4.24 20.02
CA GLU A 29 22.98 4.29 19.64
C GLU A 29 22.54 5.72 19.30
N GLU A 30 22.94 6.72 20.09
CA GLU A 30 22.66 8.13 19.81
C GLU A 30 23.37 8.62 18.55
N TRP A 31 24.64 8.25 18.35
CA TRP A 31 25.38 8.56 17.13
C TRP A 31 24.76 7.88 15.90
N LEU A 32 24.33 6.62 16.03
CA LEU A 32 23.61 5.90 14.98
C LEU A 32 22.28 6.55 14.66
N LYS A 33 21.46 6.92 15.66
CA LYS A 33 20.20 7.63 15.47
C LYS A 33 20.38 9.00 14.82
N SER A 34 21.45 9.70 15.16
CA SER A 34 21.74 11.05 14.64
C SER A 34 22.33 11.05 13.23
N ASN A 35 22.98 9.96 12.81
CA ASN A 35 23.59 9.82 11.49
C ASN A 35 22.88 8.80 10.60
N SER A 36 21.90 8.08 11.12
CA SER A 36 20.93 7.36 10.32
C SER A 36 20.08 8.37 9.60
N ILE A 37 19.83 8.13 8.32
CA ILE A 37 18.76 8.81 7.61
C ILE A 37 17.48 8.45 8.36
N ILE A 38 16.91 9.42 9.07
CA ILE A 38 15.54 9.31 9.58
C ILE A 38 14.69 9.32 8.31
N VAL A 39 14.37 8.13 7.80
CA VAL A 39 13.18 7.99 6.97
C VAL A 39 12.05 8.39 7.91
N GLN A 40 11.42 9.52 7.63
CA GLN A 40 10.16 9.86 8.26
C GLN A 40 9.20 8.76 7.81
N ASP A 41 9.09 7.71 8.62
CA ASP A 41 7.95 6.81 8.56
C ASP A 41 6.80 7.69 9.04
N ASP A 42 6.04 8.24 8.10
CA ASP A 42 4.66 8.62 8.38
C ASP A 42 3.91 7.30 8.63
N ASP A 43 4.20 6.66 9.76
CA ASP A 43 3.58 5.42 10.20
C ASP A 43 2.11 5.76 10.49
N ILE A 44 1.27 5.59 9.47
CA ILE A 44 -0.18 5.59 9.64
C ILE A 44 -0.49 4.34 10.47
N GLU A 45 -1.02 4.54 11.68
CA GLU A 45 -1.39 3.43 12.56
C GLU A 45 -2.45 2.58 11.86
N THR A 46 -2.10 1.34 11.51
CA THR A 46 -3.04 0.46 10.81
C THR A 46 -4.16 0.04 11.76
N LEU A 47 -5.39 0.45 11.47
CA LEU A 47 -6.56 0.07 12.27
C LEU A 47 -6.83 -1.42 12.15
N SER A 48 -6.83 -2.12 13.29
CA SER A 48 -7.22 -3.54 13.39
C SER A 48 -8.66 -3.76 12.90
N ILE A 49 -9.04 -5.02 12.68
CA ILE A 49 -10.42 -5.34 12.27
C ILE A 49 -11.41 -4.98 13.37
N GLN A 50 -12.44 -4.24 12.99
CA GLN A 50 -13.57 -3.81 13.82
C GLN A 50 -14.73 -4.80 13.70
N ASN A 51 -15.69 -4.72 14.64
CA ASN A 51 -16.88 -5.56 14.58
C ASN A 51 -17.81 -5.17 13.41
N ASP A 52 -17.86 -3.89 13.07
CA ASP A 52 -18.64 -3.35 11.97
C ASP A 52 -17.67 -2.67 10.99
N GLU A 53 -17.47 -3.29 9.84
CA GLU A 53 -16.55 -2.82 8.80
C GLU A 53 -17.33 -2.22 7.63
N TYR A 54 -16.84 -1.12 7.07
CA TYR A 54 -17.42 -0.44 5.89
C TYR A 54 -16.33 -0.18 4.86
N TRP A 55 -16.43 -0.82 3.70
CA TRP A 55 -15.38 -0.81 2.68
C TRP A 55 -15.93 -0.24 1.37
N PRO A 56 -15.53 0.98 0.97
CA PRO A 56 -15.88 1.53 -0.34
C PRO A 56 -15.07 0.83 -1.42
N VAL A 57 -15.74 0.50 -2.51
CA VAL A 57 -15.11 -0.05 -3.72
C VAL A 57 -15.37 0.88 -4.89
N LEU A 58 -14.30 1.48 -5.39
CA LEU A 58 -14.34 2.35 -6.56
C LEU A 58 -13.91 1.54 -7.79
N ILE A 59 -14.66 1.66 -8.88
CA ILE A 59 -14.33 0.96 -10.13
C ILE A 59 -13.77 1.98 -11.11
N VAL A 60 -12.64 1.64 -11.75
CA VAL A 60 -11.97 2.48 -12.74
C VAL A 60 -11.71 1.72 -14.04
N ASP A 61 -12.04 2.36 -15.17
CA ASP A 61 -11.62 1.96 -16.51
C ASP A 61 -10.64 2.98 -17.07
N PHE A 62 -9.95 2.63 -18.15
CA PHE A 62 -8.93 3.48 -18.76
C PHE A 62 -9.42 4.15 -20.04
N ASN A 63 -8.85 5.32 -20.36
CA ASN A 63 -9.14 5.98 -21.63
C ASN A 63 -8.85 5.07 -22.82
N GLY A 64 -9.73 5.10 -23.82
CA GLY A 64 -9.63 4.26 -25.02
C GLY A 64 -10.19 2.84 -24.85
N ARG A 65 -10.65 2.47 -23.65
CA ARG A 65 -11.39 1.22 -23.41
C ARG A 65 -12.89 1.48 -23.39
N ASN A 66 -13.65 0.43 -23.71
CA ASN A 66 -15.11 0.45 -23.77
C ASN A 66 -15.69 -0.62 -22.83
N THR A 67 -15.22 -0.67 -21.58
CA THR A 67 -15.80 -1.60 -20.60
C THR A 67 -17.24 -1.17 -20.32
N ASN A 68 -18.17 -2.12 -20.26
CA ASN A 68 -19.55 -1.82 -19.92
C ASN A 68 -19.63 -1.54 -18.41
N PRO A 69 -20.01 -0.32 -17.97
CA PRO A 69 -20.01 0.03 -16.55
C PRO A 69 -20.97 -0.85 -15.73
N ASN A 70 -22.16 -1.15 -16.26
CA ASN A 70 -23.15 -1.94 -15.55
C ASN A 70 -22.69 -3.38 -15.34
N THR A 71 -22.01 -3.95 -16.35
CA THR A 71 -21.43 -5.28 -16.23
C THR A 71 -20.34 -5.29 -15.17
N ALA A 72 -19.38 -4.36 -15.23
CA ALA A 72 -18.27 -4.28 -14.27
C ALA A 72 -18.77 -4.09 -12.83
N ILE A 73 -19.76 -3.22 -12.61
CA ILE A 73 -20.39 -3.02 -11.30
C ILE A 73 -21.07 -4.30 -10.82
N SER A 74 -21.89 -4.94 -11.66
CA SER A 74 -22.59 -6.16 -11.26
C SER A 74 -21.65 -7.33 -10.98
N GLU A 75 -20.55 -7.44 -11.72
CA GLU A 75 -19.51 -8.44 -11.50
C GLU A 75 -18.83 -8.19 -10.16
N ALA A 76 -18.40 -6.94 -9.89
CA ALA A 76 -17.82 -6.56 -8.61
C ALA A 76 -18.75 -6.86 -7.42
N GLU A 77 -20.03 -6.52 -7.52
CA GLU A 77 -21.04 -6.84 -6.49
C GLU A 77 -21.16 -8.35 -6.25
N SER A 78 -21.32 -9.11 -7.34
CA SER A 78 -21.50 -10.56 -7.26
C SER A 78 -20.27 -11.30 -6.74
N MET A 79 -19.07 -10.75 -6.98
CA MET A 79 -17.80 -11.33 -6.55
C MET A 79 -17.42 -10.88 -5.14
N LEU A 80 -17.50 -9.60 -4.79
CA LEU A 80 -16.96 -9.14 -3.52
C LEU A 80 -17.93 -9.33 -2.35
N ILE A 81 -19.20 -8.97 -2.52
CA ILE A 81 -20.16 -8.92 -1.40
C ILE A 81 -20.34 -10.28 -0.73
N PRO A 82 -20.72 -11.37 -1.44
CA PRO A 82 -20.94 -12.65 -0.79
C PRO A 82 -19.64 -13.27 -0.26
N ASN A 83 -18.55 -13.20 -1.03
CA ASN A 83 -17.29 -13.83 -0.64
C ASN A 83 -16.62 -13.13 0.55
N ALA A 84 -16.66 -11.79 0.62
CA ALA A 84 -16.16 -11.07 1.78
C ALA A 84 -16.98 -11.40 3.03
N ASN A 85 -18.30 -11.39 2.93
CA ASN A 85 -19.18 -11.74 4.05
C ASN A 85 -18.95 -13.17 4.54
N GLU A 86 -18.83 -14.14 3.64
CA GLU A 86 -18.54 -15.52 3.99
C GLU A 86 -17.19 -15.64 4.69
N TYR A 87 -16.13 -15.09 4.09
CA TYR A 87 -14.78 -15.12 4.64
C TYR A 87 -14.71 -14.52 6.05
N PHE A 88 -15.26 -13.33 6.26
CA PHE A 88 -15.21 -12.67 7.56
C PHE A 88 -16.12 -13.31 8.59
N SER A 89 -17.28 -13.85 8.17
CA SER A 89 -18.13 -14.65 9.05
C SER A 89 -17.40 -15.90 9.54
N GLU A 90 -16.69 -16.62 8.66
CA GLU A 90 -15.92 -17.80 9.05
C GLU A 90 -14.73 -17.45 9.96
N LEU A 91 -13.94 -16.46 9.57
CA LEU A 91 -12.76 -16.01 10.30
C LEU A 91 -13.11 -15.54 11.72
N SER A 92 -14.21 -14.78 11.84
CA SER A 92 -14.64 -14.16 13.09
C SER A 92 -15.66 -15.00 13.87
N ARG A 93 -16.09 -16.14 13.31
CA ARG A 93 -17.21 -16.95 13.84
C ARG A 93 -18.51 -16.13 13.99
N GLY A 94 -18.74 -15.23 13.03
CA GLY A 94 -19.91 -14.35 12.94
C GLY A 94 -19.87 -13.12 13.86
N SER A 95 -18.70 -12.74 14.40
CA SER A 95 -18.57 -11.55 15.25
C SER A 95 -18.26 -10.27 14.47
N VAL A 96 -17.78 -10.38 13.23
CA VAL A 96 -17.52 -9.26 12.33
C VAL A 96 -18.57 -9.23 11.23
N THR A 97 -19.16 -8.06 11.02
CA THR A 97 -20.05 -7.74 9.90
C THR A 97 -19.31 -6.85 8.92
N VAL A 98 -19.25 -7.24 7.64
CA VAL A 98 -18.55 -6.46 6.60
C VAL A 98 -19.54 -5.92 5.58
N ASN A 99 -19.54 -4.61 5.42
CA ASN A 99 -20.38 -3.89 4.47
C ASN A 99 -19.51 -3.42 3.30
N ILE A 100 -19.54 -4.20 2.21
CA ILE A 100 -18.87 -3.82 0.96
C ILE A 100 -19.81 -2.92 0.16
N ASP A 101 -19.39 -1.67 -0.04
CA ASP A 101 -20.15 -0.67 -0.79
C ASP A 101 -19.53 -0.48 -2.18
N ILE A 102 -20.10 -1.13 -3.20
CA ILE A 102 -19.69 -0.89 -4.59
C ILE A 102 -20.24 0.45 -5.06
N HIS A 103 -19.37 1.35 -5.52
CA HIS A 103 -19.81 2.64 -6.04
C HIS A 103 -20.58 2.45 -7.36
N THR A 104 -21.71 3.14 -7.49
CA THR A 104 -22.64 2.97 -8.62
C THR A 104 -22.16 3.64 -9.92
N VAL A 105 -21.06 4.38 -9.86
CA VAL A 105 -20.46 5.07 -11.00
C VAL A 105 -19.04 4.57 -11.21
N MET A 106 -18.77 4.08 -12.41
CA MET A 106 -17.42 3.74 -12.85
C MET A 106 -16.69 5.01 -13.29
N THR A 107 -15.48 5.20 -12.79
CA THR A 107 -14.60 6.31 -13.19
C THR A 107 -13.86 5.91 -14.46
N THR A 108 -13.63 6.86 -15.37
CA THR A 108 -12.71 6.66 -16.50
C THR A 108 -11.48 7.51 -16.26
N ALA A 109 -10.32 6.87 -16.17
CA ALA A 109 -9.05 7.54 -16.03
C ALA A 109 -8.77 8.42 -17.26
N ILE A 110 -8.08 9.55 -17.06
CA ILE A 110 -7.70 10.49 -18.11
C ILE A 110 -6.74 9.80 -19.08
N GLY A 111 -5.78 9.06 -18.55
CA GLY A 111 -4.79 8.30 -19.30
C GLY A 111 -5.30 6.93 -19.77
N ASN A 112 -4.54 6.35 -20.69
CA ASN A 112 -4.70 4.96 -21.10
C ASN A 112 -4.02 4.01 -20.08
N LEU A 113 -4.22 2.70 -20.23
CA LEU A 113 -3.66 1.69 -19.31
C LEU A 113 -2.14 1.82 -19.12
N ALA A 114 -1.39 2.08 -20.20
CA ALA A 114 0.07 2.19 -20.13
C ALA A 114 0.53 3.45 -19.38
N ASP A 115 -0.31 4.49 -19.28
CA ASP A 115 0.03 5.69 -18.52
C ASP A 115 0.10 5.39 -17.00
N TYR A 116 -0.53 4.29 -16.55
CA TYR A 116 -0.59 3.90 -15.14
C TYR A 116 0.09 2.56 -14.82
N GLY A 117 0.38 1.74 -15.84
CA GLY A 117 0.92 0.38 -15.67
C GLY A 117 2.06 0.05 -16.63
N ALA A 118 2.77 1.07 -17.14
CA ALA A 118 3.99 0.83 -17.91
C ALA A 118 5.16 0.50 -16.99
N ASP A 119 5.97 -0.47 -17.41
CA ASP A 119 7.24 -0.78 -16.78
C ASP A 119 8.34 0.14 -17.31
N ASN A 120 9.25 0.58 -16.42
CA ASN A 120 10.48 1.25 -16.80
C ASN A 120 11.69 0.38 -16.43
N GLY A 121 12.21 -0.33 -17.44
CA GLY A 121 13.36 -1.21 -17.27
C GLY A 121 13.02 -2.43 -16.42
N VAL A 122 13.48 -2.45 -15.17
CA VAL A 122 13.20 -3.51 -14.18
C VAL A 122 12.15 -3.10 -13.15
N GLU A 123 11.79 -1.82 -13.11
CA GLU A 123 10.83 -1.27 -12.17
C GLU A 123 9.43 -1.35 -12.77
N ARG A 124 8.56 -2.11 -12.12
CA ARG A 124 7.18 -2.32 -12.56
C ARG A 124 6.31 -1.11 -12.24
N ASP A 125 5.36 -0.82 -13.11
CA ASP A 125 4.38 0.28 -12.96
C ASP A 125 5.03 1.62 -12.56
N SER A 126 6.12 1.98 -13.25
CA SER A 126 6.96 3.12 -12.90
C SER A 126 7.31 3.99 -14.11
N SER A 127 7.40 5.29 -13.89
CA SER A 127 7.89 6.24 -14.88
C SER A 127 9.42 6.27 -14.95
N ASN A 128 9.93 7.03 -15.93
CA ASN A 128 11.36 7.27 -16.15
C ASN A 128 12.11 7.86 -14.94
N ASP A 129 11.40 8.50 -14.02
CA ASP A 129 11.94 9.11 -12.80
C ASP A 129 11.70 8.27 -11.52
N GLY A 130 11.15 7.05 -11.67
CA GLY A 130 10.88 6.14 -10.56
C GLY A 130 9.55 6.40 -9.81
N THR A 131 8.68 7.27 -10.35
CA THR A 131 7.36 7.50 -9.76
C THR A 131 6.47 6.26 -9.91
N HIS A 132 5.83 5.82 -8.83
CA HIS A 132 4.89 4.71 -8.86
C HIS A 132 3.55 5.14 -9.46
N LEU A 133 3.30 4.72 -10.69
CA LEU A 133 2.17 5.18 -11.51
C LEU A 133 0.78 4.78 -10.98
N PRO A 134 0.58 3.62 -10.31
CA PRO A 134 -0.71 3.26 -9.71
C PRO A 134 -1.16 4.24 -8.61
N MET A 135 -0.21 4.95 -7.97
CA MET A 135 -0.54 5.99 -7.00
C MET A 135 -1.26 7.18 -7.67
N GLN A 136 -0.87 7.53 -8.90
CA GLN A 136 -1.52 8.59 -9.67
C GLN A 136 -2.93 8.18 -10.09
N LEU A 137 -3.13 6.92 -10.47
CA LEU A 137 -4.46 6.37 -10.74
C LEU A 137 -5.35 6.44 -9.49
N ALA A 138 -4.82 6.02 -8.34
CA ALA A 138 -5.55 6.05 -7.08
C ALA A 138 -5.95 7.49 -6.68
N GLU A 139 -5.02 8.45 -6.78
CA GLU A 139 -5.29 9.86 -6.53
C GLU A 139 -6.40 10.38 -7.45
N GLU A 140 -6.31 10.09 -8.75
CA GLU A 140 -7.29 10.52 -9.74
C GLU A 140 -8.69 9.98 -9.44
N VAL A 141 -8.79 8.69 -9.12
CA VAL A 141 -10.06 8.03 -8.79
C VAL A 141 -10.67 8.60 -7.51
N VAL A 142 -9.85 8.83 -6.47
CA VAL A 142 -10.32 9.45 -5.22
C VAL A 142 -10.79 10.88 -5.46
N LEU A 143 -10.03 11.68 -6.21
CA LEU A 143 -10.40 13.07 -6.53
C LEU A 143 -11.69 13.15 -7.38
N ALA A 144 -11.86 12.23 -8.34
CA ALA A 144 -13.08 12.14 -9.15
C ALA A 144 -14.32 11.84 -8.30
N ASN A 145 -14.17 11.05 -7.24
CA ASN A 145 -15.27 10.63 -6.35
C ASN A 145 -15.37 11.44 -5.06
N LYS A 146 -14.58 12.51 -4.92
CA LYS A 146 -14.50 13.33 -3.70
C LYS A 146 -15.86 13.83 -3.17
N LYS A 147 -16.83 14.06 -4.06
CA LYS A 147 -18.16 14.57 -3.72
C LYS A 147 -19.28 13.54 -3.82
N SER A 148 -19.04 12.41 -4.49
CA SER A 148 -20.05 11.37 -4.72
C SER A 148 -20.05 10.31 -3.63
N VAL A 149 -18.97 10.22 -2.86
CA VAL A 149 -18.78 9.28 -1.76
C VAL A 149 -18.84 10.02 -0.43
N ASP A 150 -19.55 9.43 0.53
CA ASP A 150 -19.60 9.89 1.91
C ASP A 150 -18.39 9.31 2.67
N TRP A 151 -17.26 10.02 2.62
CA TRP A 151 -15.98 9.51 3.13
C TRP A 151 -15.93 9.34 4.64
N GLU A 152 -16.72 10.11 5.40
CA GLU A 152 -16.81 10.00 6.86
C GLU A 152 -17.35 8.62 7.28
N LYS A 153 -18.12 7.95 6.42
CA LYS A 153 -18.61 6.58 6.67
C LYS A 153 -17.48 5.56 6.79
N TYR A 154 -16.33 5.82 6.18
CA TYR A 154 -15.22 4.88 6.06
C TYR A 154 -14.03 5.22 6.97
N ASP A 155 -14.22 6.22 7.84
CA ASP A 155 -13.37 6.56 8.97
C ASP A 155 -13.97 5.90 10.23
N LEU A 156 -13.57 4.65 10.48
CA LEU A 156 -14.09 3.76 11.51
C LEU A 156 -13.59 4.12 12.91
N ASN A 157 -12.45 4.83 13.03
CA ASN A 157 -11.86 5.25 14.30
C ASN A 157 -11.99 6.75 14.58
N ASN A 158 -12.56 7.53 13.64
CA ASN A 158 -12.77 8.97 13.70
C ASN A 158 -11.47 9.78 13.76
N ASP A 159 -10.40 9.34 13.10
CA ASP A 159 -9.13 10.06 13.02
C ASP A 159 -9.00 11.01 11.81
N GLY A 160 -10.02 11.03 10.94
CA GLY A 160 -10.07 11.82 9.72
C GLY A 160 -9.44 11.15 8.50
N ILE A 161 -9.05 9.87 8.59
CA ILE A 161 -8.46 9.06 7.53
C ILE A 161 -9.44 7.93 7.17
N VAL A 162 -9.52 7.60 5.88
CA VAL A 162 -10.29 6.44 5.41
C VAL A 162 -9.52 5.17 5.73
N ASP A 163 -10.10 4.29 6.53
CA ASP A 163 -9.45 3.08 7.04
C ASP A 163 -9.32 1.96 6.01
N ARG A 164 -10.25 1.94 5.04
CA ARG A 164 -10.42 0.87 4.05
C ARG A 164 -10.80 1.52 2.73
N LEU A 165 -10.04 1.22 1.67
CA LEU A 165 -10.37 1.67 0.32
C LEU A 165 -9.94 0.60 -0.67
N LEU A 166 -10.87 0.17 -1.51
CA LEU A 166 -10.58 -0.73 -2.62
C LEU A 166 -10.81 0.03 -3.93
N ILE A 167 -9.84 -0.07 -4.84
CA ILE A 167 -9.95 0.42 -6.20
C ILE A 167 -9.81 -0.78 -7.13
N LEU A 168 -10.84 -1.06 -7.91
CA LEU A 168 -10.85 -2.12 -8.90
C LEU A 168 -10.66 -1.53 -10.29
N HIS A 169 -9.57 -1.91 -10.96
CA HIS A 169 -9.40 -1.61 -12.37
C HIS A 169 -9.99 -2.74 -13.24
N THR A 170 -10.52 -2.40 -14.41
CA THR A 170 -11.23 -3.32 -15.33
C THR A 170 -10.32 -4.24 -16.15
N THR A 171 -9.01 -4.21 -15.90
CA THR A 171 -8.00 -4.95 -16.67
C THR A 171 -7.46 -6.13 -15.87
N ILE A 172 -6.90 -7.10 -16.58
CA ILE A 172 -6.19 -8.21 -15.96
C ILE A 172 -4.92 -7.63 -15.32
N GLY A 173 -4.63 -8.02 -14.08
CA GLY A 173 -3.40 -7.61 -13.41
C GLY A 173 -2.17 -8.35 -13.95
N GLN A 174 -1.04 -7.65 -13.97
CA GLN A 174 0.23 -8.14 -14.50
C GLN A 174 0.76 -9.37 -13.75
N GLU A 175 0.34 -9.58 -12.50
CA GLU A 175 0.62 -10.77 -11.70
C GLU A 175 0.01 -12.06 -12.28
N THR A 176 -1.03 -11.96 -13.12
CA THR A 176 -1.65 -13.12 -13.79
C THR A 176 -1.29 -13.24 -15.28
N GLY A 177 -0.38 -12.39 -15.76
CA GLY A 177 0.04 -12.34 -17.16
C GLY A 177 -0.66 -11.26 -18.00
N GLY A 178 -1.28 -10.26 -17.34
CA GLY A 178 -1.88 -9.06 -17.94
C GLY A 178 -0.96 -7.86 -17.96
#